data_AF-A0A8S2W4M2-F1
#
_entry.id   AF-A0A8S2W4M2-F1
#
_cell.length_a   1.000
_cell.length_b   1.000
_cell.length_c   1.000
_cell.angle_alpha   90.00
_cell.angle_beta   90.00
_cell.angle_gamma   90.00
#
_symmetry.space_group_name_H-M   'P 1'
#
loop_
_entity.id
_entity.type
_entity.pdbx_description
1 polymer ?
#
loop_
_entity_poly.entity_id
_entity_poly.type
_entity_poly.pdbx_seq_one_letter_code
_entity_poly.pdbx_strand_id
1 'polypeptide(L)'
;MIFVFLVAPLCAFLNNIVEIRIDANKFVSDVRRPVAKKVADIGIWRLIIAAISKLAILTNGLLIALTSDFVPRLVYQYSRSQNRTLINYVNFTLSAYEINRLASSLIQESNTTSTYCFFKDHRTPPWDSKPYQTNHDYYVIMVARLAFLIVFEHVVFVCLKMGEVLMPLLSKNVKQQIARKNFMVQTMHWGARLYEKNPELIERDMQRIVDLNPQRRQSNGGYELIYDVRRTIRPPHPPSRTELQDEYRRPVSFKEMKADLARALHTIISEDIIDLGIR
;
A
#
# COMPACT_ATOMS: atom_id res chain seq x y z
N MET A 1 -14.70 15.06 20.23
CA MET A 1 -13.85 14.41 19.20
C MET A 1 -13.95 12.88 19.24
N ILE A 2 -13.95 12.24 20.43
CA ILE A 2 -14.00 10.76 20.56
C ILE A 2 -15.27 10.11 19.98
N PHE A 3 -16.44 10.74 20.15
CA PHE A 3 -17.70 10.21 19.60
C PHE A 3 -17.72 10.10 18.07
N VAL A 4 -17.14 11.09 17.36
CA VAL A 4 -17.06 11.06 15.88
C VAL A 4 -16.12 9.93 15.42
N PHE A 5 -15.04 9.70 16.16
CA PHE A 5 -14.02 8.72 15.81
C PHE A 5 -14.51 7.27 15.89
N LEU A 6 -15.39 6.95 16.85
CA LEU A 6 -15.91 5.58 17.02
C LEU A 6 -17.15 5.30 16.14
N VAL A 7 -18.00 6.31 15.92
CA VAL A 7 -19.25 6.12 15.18
C VAL A 7 -19.00 6.03 13.67
N ALA A 8 -18.05 6.78 13.11
CA ALA A 8 -17.80 6.78 11.67
C ALA A 8 -17.39 5.40 11.11
N PRO A 9 -16.45 4.64 11.72
CA PRO A 9 -16.13 3.28 11.28
C PRO A 9 -17.29 2.31 11.40
N LEU A 10 -18.13 2.43 12.44
CA LEU A 10 -19.30 1.58 12.64
C LEU A 10 -20.35 1.84 11.54
N CYS A 11 -20.63 3.11 11.25
CA CYS A 11 -21.54 3.49 10.17
C CYS A 11 -21.01 3.01 8.80
N ALA A 12 -19.72 3.16 8.53
CA ALA A 12 -19.10 2.64 7.30
C ALA A 12 -19.21 1.11 7.20
N PHE A 13 -18.99 0.40 8.31
CA PHE A 13 -19.12 -1.06 8.34
C PHE A 13 -20.55 -1.54 8.08
N LEU A 14 -21.54 -0.92 8.71
CA LEU A 14 -22.95 -1.22 8.48
C LEU A 14 -23.36 -0.89 7.04
N ASN A 15 -22.88 0.24 6.50
CA ASN A 15 -23.11 0.59 5.11
C ASN A 15 -22.53 -0.48 4.17
N ASN A 16 -21.30 -0.93 4.39
CA ASN A 16 -20.67 -1.97 3.57
C ASN A 16 -21.44 -3.31 3.60
N ILE A 17 -22.06 -3.68 4.73
CA ILE A 17 -22.90 -4.90 4.81
C ILE A 17 -24.10 -4.78 3.88
N VAL A 18 -24.78 -3.64 3.91
CA VAL A 18 -25.96 -3.38 3.07
C VAL A 18 -25.53 -3.26 1.60
N GLU A 19 -24.44 -2.55 1.32
CA GLU A 19 -23.89 -2.33 -0.01
C GLU A 19 -23.53 -3.66 -0.71
N ILE A 20 -22.87 -4.59 -0.01
CA ILE A 20 -22.56 -5.93 -0.58
C ILE A 20 -23.83 -6.66 -1.03
N ARG A 21 -24.94 -6.53 -0.29
CA ARG A 21 -26.21 -7.19 -0.64
C ARG A 21 -26.90 -6.51 -1.82
N ILE A 22 -26.91 -5.18 -1.83
CA ILE A 22 -27.50 -4.38 -2.90
C ILE A 22 -26.72 -4.61 -4.21
N ASP A 23 -25.39 -4.56 -4.17
CA ASP A 23 -24.55 -4.82 -5.35
C ASP A 23 -24.72 -6.23 -5.88
N ALA A 24 -24.81 -7.24 -4.99
CA ALA A 24 -25.08 -8.62 -5.39
C ALA A 24 -26.44 -8.75 -6.08
N ASN A 25 -27.50 -8.15 -5.52
CA ASN A 25 -28.83 -8.20 -6.13
C ASN A 25 -28.84 -7.49 -7.50
N LYS A 26 -28.17 -6.34 -7.61
CA LYS A 26 -28.02 -5.60 -8.86
C LYS A 26 -27.34 -6.43 -9.96
N PHE A 27 -26.28 -7.16 -9.62
CA PHE A 27 -25.58 -8.02 -10.60
C PHE A 27 -26.39 -9.25 -11.03
N VAL A 28 -27.31 -9.75 -10.19
CA VAL A 28 -28.12 -10.93 -10.50
C VAL A 28 -29.43 -10.57 -11.20
N SER A 29 -30.08 -9.48 -10.79
CA SER A 29 -31.45 -9.15 -11.19
C SER A 29 -31.52 -8.03 -12.23
N ASP A 30 -30.64 -7.02 -12.16
CA ASP A 30 -30.83 -5.76 -12.90
C ASP A 30 -29.86 -5.56 -14.07
N VAL A 31 -28.70 -6.21 -14.06
CA VAL A 31 -27.63 -5.98 -15.05
C VAL A 31 -27.41 -7.22 -15.94
N ARG A 32 -27.19 -6.99 -17.25
CA ARG A 32 -26.80 -8.07 -18.18
C ARG A 32 -25.42 -8.64 -17.81
N ARG A 33 -25.22 -9.93 -18.04
CA ARG A 33 -23.98 -10.63 -17.69
C ARG A 33 -22.74 -9.95 -18.34
N PRO A 34 -21.77 -9.47 -17.54
CA PRO A 34 -20.56 -8.85 -18.07
C PRO A 34 -19.59 -9.90 -18.61
N VAL A 35 -18.72 -9.49 -19.54
CA VAL A 35 -17.65 -10.34 -20.08
C VAL A 35 -16.55 -10.49 -19.02
N ALA A 36 -16.19 -11.72 -18.70
CA ALA A 36 -15.18 -12.00 -17.68
C ALA A 36 -13.79 -11.53 -18.15
N LYS A 37 -13.21 -10.57 -17.43
CA LYS A 37 -11.83 -10.12 -17.60
C LYS A 37 -10.98 -10.60 -16.43
N LYS A 38 -9.87 -11.30 -16.70
CA LYS A 38 -8.90 -11.67 -15.67
C LYS A 38 -8.02 -10.45 -15.37
N VAL A 39 -8.01 -10.01 -14.12
CA VAL A 39 -7.17 -8.91 -13.65
C VAL A 39 -6.44 -9.37 -12.40
N ALA A 40 -5.15 -9.09 -12.31
CA ALA A 40 -4.32 -9.50 -11.17
C ALA A 40 -4.49 -8.58 -9.95
N ASP A 41 -4.88 -7.32 -10.17
CA ASP A 41 -4.96 -6.28 -9.14
C ASP A 41 -6.15 -5.33 -9.37
N ILE A 42 -6.52 -4.59 -8.34
CA ILE A 42 -7.56 -3.55 -8.39
C ILE A 42 -7.15 -2.31 -9.22
N GLY A 43 -5.89 -2.24 -9.68
CA GLY A 43 -5.37 -1.19 -10.56
C GLY A 43 -5.13 0.15 -9.85
N ILE A 44 -5.56 1.25 -10.49
CA ILE A 44 -5.32 2.64 -10.05
C ILE A 44 -5.82 2.92 -8.62
N TRP A 45 -6.85 2.20 -8.17
CA TRP A 45 -7.42 2.35 -6.83
C TRP A 45 -6.40 2.12 -5.71
N ARG A 46 -5.38 1.26 -5.92
CA ARG A 46 -4.27 1.13 -4.94
C ARG A 46 -3.54 2.46 -4.73
N LEU A 47 -3.27 3.19 -5.81
CA LEU A 47 -2.60 4.49 -5.75
C LEU A 47 -3.49 5.53 -5.05
N ILE A 48 -4.78 5.56 -5.39
CA ILE A 48 -5.74 6.51 -4.81
C ILE A 48 -5.87 6.28 -3.31
N ILE A 49 -6.07 5.03 -2.87
CA ILE A 49 -6.19 4.70 -1.44
C ILE A 49 -4.88 5.06 -0.71
N ALA A 50 -3.72 4.75 -1.30
CA ALA A 50 -2.43 5.12 -0.71
C ALA A 50 -2.25 6.64 -0.57
N ALA A 51 -2.68 7.42 -1.57
CA ALA A 51 -2.66 8.88 -1.52
C ALA A 51 -3.59 9.42 -0.42
N ILE A 52 -4.82 8.90 -0.34
CA ILE A 52 -5.78 9.27 0.71
C ILE A 52 -5.22 8.93 2.09
N SER A 53 -4.59 7.76 2.27
CA SER A 53 -3.96 7.38 3.54
C SER A 53 -2.85 8.36 3.95
N LYS A 54 -1.98 8.77 3.02
CA LYS A 54 -0.92 9.76 3.30
C LYS A 54 -1.51 11.12 3.68
N LEU A 55 -2.51 11.59 2.93
CA LEU A 55 -3.21 12.83 3.25
C LEU A 55 -3.92 12.77 4.60
N ALA A 56 -4.51 11.63 4.95
CA ALA A 56 -5.16 11.43 6.25
C ALA A 56 -4.18 11.53 7.42
N ILE A 57 -2.93 11.06 7.28
CA ILE A 57 -1.90 11.21 8.32
C ILE A 57 -1.59 12.71 8.51
N LEU A 58 -1.39 13.44 7.41
CA LEU A 58 -1.10 14.87 7.45
C LEU A 58 -2.25 15.67 8.06
N THR A 59 -3.49 15.43 7.64
CA THR A 59 -4.67 16.16 8.15
C THR A 59 -4.94 15.86 9.62
N ASN A 60 -4.78 14.61 10.07
CA ASN A 60 -4.90 14.26 11.48
C ASN A 60 -3.82 14.92 12.33
N GLY A 61 -2.57 14.94 11.84
CA GLY A 61 -1.47 15.65 12.50
C GLY A 61 -1.75 17.15 12.62
N LEU A 62 -2.20 17.79 11.54
CA LEU A 62 -2.57 19.21 11.53
C LEU A 62 -3.73 19.52 12.47
N LEU A 63 -4.75 18.66 12.50
CA LEU A 63 -5.88 18.80 13.40
C LEU A 63 -5.39 18.81 14.86
N ILE A 64 -4.53 17.86 15.23
CA ILE A 64 -3.96 17.81 16.59
C ILE A 64 -3.07 19.05 16.84
N ALA A 65 -2.22 19.44 15.91
CA ALA A 65 -1.28 20.55 16.11
C ALA A 65 -2.00 21.91 16.27
N LEU A 66 -3.02 22.19 15.45
CA LEU A 66 -3.64 23.50 15.34
C LEU A 66 -4.90 23.65 16.20
N THR A 67 -5.74 22.62 16.26
CA THR A 67 -7.03 22.72 16.96
C THR A 67 -6.95 22.25 18.42
N SER A 68 -6.03 21.33 18.73
CA SER A 68 -5.83 20.88 20.10
C SER A 68 -4.99 21.87 20.89
N ASP A 69 -5.27 21.90 22.19
CA ASP A 69 -4.48 22.63 23.18
C ASP A 69 -3.24 21.83 23.64
N PHE A 70 -2.96 20.69 22.99
CA PHE A 70 -1.86 19.80 23.35
C PHE A 70 -0.47 20.46 23.24
N VAL A 71 -0.14 21.01 22.06
CA VAL A 71 1.16 21.65 21.81
C VAL A 71 1.41 22.86 22.73
N PRO A 72 0.50 23.85 22.85
CA PRO A 72 0.75 25.00 23.73
C PRO A 72 0.86 24.62 25.21
N ARG A 73 0.12 23.60 25.68
CA ARG A 73 0.28 23.06 27.05
C ARG A 73 1.65 22.44 27.26
N LEU A 74 2.13 21.67 26.29
CA LEU A 74 3.46 21.07 26.34
C LEU A 74 4.54 22.16 26.39
N VAL A 75 4.44 23.16 25.52
CA VAL A 75 5.36 24.31 25.49
C VAL A 75 5.35 25.03 26.84
N TYR A 76 4.19 25.31 27.42
CA TYR A 76 4.09 25.96 28.73
C TYR A 76 4.75 25.14 29.84
N GLN A 77 4.48 23.82 29.90
CA GLN A 77 5.05 22.94 30.92
C GLN A 77 6.58 22.86 30.85
N TYR A 78 7.16 22.92 29.66
CA TYR A 78 8.61 22.81 29.48
C TYR A 78 9.34 24.15 29.54
N SER A 79 8.73 25.25 29.07
CA SER A 79 9.41 26.55 28.94
C SER A 79 9.11 27.53 30.06
N ARG A 80 7.91 27.50 30.64
CA ARG A 80 7.44 28.51 31.62
C ARG A 80 7.17 27.93 33.00
N SER A 81 6.69 26.69 33.09
CA SER A 81 6.36 26.07 34.38
C SER A 81 7.59 25.50 35.08
N GLN A 82 7.93 26.06 36.24
CA GLN A 82 9.08 25.60 37.03
C GLN A 82 8.93 24.16 37.54
N ASN A 83 7.69 23.74 37.83
CA ASN A 83 7.36 22.41 38.33
C ASN A 83 6.73 21.48 37.26
N ARG A 84 6.75 21.87 35.97
CA ARG A 84 6.06 21.17 34.85
C ARG A 84 4.55 20.96 35.06
N THR A 85 3.94 21.72 35.95
CA THR A 85 2.49 21.72 36.20
C THR A 85 1.78 22.71 35.27
N LEU A 86 0.47 22.53 35.07
CA LEU A 86 -0.36 23.47 34.31
C LEU A 86 -0.94 24.61 35.16
N ILE A 87 -0.41 24.82 36.37
CA ILE A 87 -0.83 25.93 37.23
C ILE A 87 -0.51 27.23 36.50
N ASN A 88 -1.46 28.17 36.46
CA ASN A 88 -1.40 29.44 35.72
C ASN A 88 -1.35 29.33 34.18
N TYR A 89 -1.56 28.16 33.58
CA TYR A 89 -1.61 28.00 32.13
C TYR A 89 -2.67 28.90 31.46
N VAL A 90 -3.85 29.03 32.09
CA VAL A 90 -4.94 29.90 31.58
C VAL A 90 -4.50 31.36 31.53
N ASN A 91 -3.78 31.84 32.56
CA ASN A 91 -3.28 33.22 32.58
C ASN A 91 -2.19 33.45 31.52
N PHE A 92 -1.41 32.42 31.18
CA PHE A 92 -0.43 32.48 30.08
C PHE A 92 -1.07 32.48 28.68
N THR A 93 -2.24 31.85 28.52
CA THR A 93 -2.94 31.74 27.22
C THR A 93 -3.88 32.90 26.92
N LEU A 94 -4.17 33.73 27.92
CA LEU A 94 -5.05 34.89 27.79
C LEU A 94 -4.22 36.16 27.61
N SER A 95 -4.67 37.03 26.72
CA SER A 95 -4.15 38.39 26.59
C SER A 95 -5.20 39.40 27.02
N ALA A 96 -4.75 40.45 27.72
CA ALA A 96 -5.62 41.51 28.23
C ALA A 96 -5.87 42.55 27.13
N TYR A 97 -7.13 42.98 27.01
CA TYR A 97 -7.58 44.04 26.13
C TYR A 97 -8.30 45.13 26.91
N GLU A 98 -7.99 46.39 26.62
CA GLU A 98 -8.63 47.52 27.27
C GLU A 98 -9.95 47.89 26.56
N ILE A 99 -11.06 47.87 27.31
CA ILE A 99 -12.41 48.05 26.74
C ILE A 99 -12.62 49.48 26.22
N ASN A 100 -11.98 50.47 26.86
CA ASN A 100 -12.06 51.89 26.47
C ASN A 100 -11.61 52.17 25.03
N ARG A 101 -10.80 51.29 24.44
CA ARG A 101 -10.32 51.41 23.05
C ARG A 101 -11.27 50.79 22.02
N LEU A 102 -12.31 50.08 22.45
CA LEU A 102 -13.29 49.51 21.54
C LEU A 102 -14.16 50.64 20.95
N ALA A 103 -14.45 50.59 19.65
CA ALA A 103 -15.31 51.58 19.02
C ALA A 103 -16.67 51.60 19.73
N SER A 104 -17.21 52.79 20.02
CA SER A 104 -18.48 52.98 20.71
C SER A 104 -19.67 52.29 20.01
N SER A 105 -19.56 52.03 18.71
CA SER A 105 -20.55 51.27 17.92
C SER A 105 -20.60 49.77 18.24
N LEU A 106 -19.58 49.20 18.88
CA LEU A 106 -19.50 47.78 19.26
C LEU A 106 -19.87 47.54 20.74
N ILE A 107 -19.97 48.61 21.53
CA ILE A 107 -20.30 48.54 22.95
C ILE A 107 -21.81 48.63 23.09
N GLN A 108 -22.49 47.49 23.12
CA GLN A 108 -23.87 47.43 23.55
C GLN A 108 -23.90 47.71 25.05
N GLU A 109 -24.57 48.81 25.47
CA GLU A 109 -24.62 49.35 26.84
C GLU A 109 -24.38 48.29 27.92
N SER A 110 -23.12 48.15 28.35
CA SER A 110 -22.74 47.22 29.40
C SER A 110 -22.48 48.00 30.68
N ASN A 111 -23.35 47.80 31.67
CA ASN A 111 -23.27 48.33 33.04
C ASN A 111 -22.10 47.72 33.87
N THR A 112 -20.97 47.36 33.24
CA THR A 112 -19.84 46.71 33.90
C THR A 112 -18.66 47.67 34.07
N THR A 113 -18.16 47.78 35.30
CA THR A 113 -16.99 48.60 35.68
C THR A 113 -15.65 47.95 35.33
N SER A 114 -15.63 46.89 34.52
CA SER A 114 -14.41 46.14 34.19
C SER A 114 -13.59 46.91 33.14
N THR A 115 -12.37 47.31 33.51
CA THR A 115 -11.46 48.05 32.61
C THR A 115 -10.84 47.17 31.52
N TYR A 116 -10.70 45.87 31.79
CA TYR A 116 -10.03 44.92 30.90
C TYR A 116 -10.89 43.69 30.61
N CYS A 117 -10.84 43.20 29.37
CA CYS A 117 -11.36 41.88 28.99
C CYS A 117 -10.21 40.98 28.51
N PHE A 118 -10.43 39.65 28.52
CA PHE A 118 -9.40 38.68 28.16
C PHE A 118 -9.83 37.86 26.96
N PHE A 119 -8.93 37.68 25.99
CA PHE A 119 -9.16 36.84 24.83
C PHE A 119 -8.00 35.87 24.63
N LYS A 120 -8.28 34.73 23.98
CA LYS A 120 -7.30 33.67 23.75
C LYS A 120 -6.38 34.07 22.60
N ASP A 121 -5.27 34.71 22.92
CA ASP A 121 -4.19 35.02 21.99
C ASP A 121 -2.91 35.34 22.77
N HIS A 122 -1.75 35.23 22.11
CA HIS A 122 -0.45 35.56 22.70
C HIS A 122 0.02 36.93 22.25
N ARG A 123 -0.62 37.97 22.81
CA ARG A 123 -0.28 39.38 22.54
C ARG A 123 0.31 40.08 23.75
N THR A 124 1.09 41.11 23.48
CA THR A 124 1.62 42.00 24.52
C THR A 124 0.50 42.79 25.19
N PRO A 125 0.56 42.95 26.52
CA PRO A 125 -0.48 43.64 27.29
C PRO A 125 -0.47 45.16 27.05
N PRO A 126 -1.53 45.89 27.45
CA PRO A 126 -1.65 47.33 27.21
C PRO A 126 -0.62 48.20 27.92
N TRP A 127 -0.03 47.71 29.01
CA TRP A 127 1.01 48.41 29.79
C TRP A 127 2.44 48.17 29.28
N ASP A 128 2.61 47.39 28.21
CA ASP A 128 3.92 47.16 27.61
C ASP A 128 4.29 48.29 26.63
N SER A 129 5.60 48.45 26.39
CA SER A 129 6.18 49.41 25.44
C SER A 129 5.59 49.35 24.02
N LYS A 130 5.15 48.15 23.60
CA LYS A 130 4.51 47.90 22.30
C LYS A 130 3.22 47.12 22.53
N PRO A 131 2.08 47.78 22.83
CA PRO A 131 0.85 47.10 23.19
C PRO A 131 0.21 46.40 21.99
N TYR A 132 -0.48 45.28 22.23
CA TYR A 132 -1.28 44.52 21.25
C TYR A 132 -0.51 43.90 20.07
N GLN A 133 0.82 43.84 20.15
CA GLN A 133 1.67 43.15 19.18
C GLN A 133 1.79 41.67 19.52
N THR A 134 2.21 40.86 18.55
CA THR A 134 2.48 39.43 18.75
C THR A 134 3.65 39.24 19.71
N ASN A 135 3.43 38.48 20.78
CA ASN A 135 4.48 38.16 21.75
C ASN A 135 5.44 37.11 21.17
N HIS A 136 6.68 37.04 21.66
CA HIS A 136 7.64 36.00 21.31
C HIS A 136 7.07 34.59 21.54
N ASP A 137 6.27 34.40 22.59
CA ASP A 137 5.62 33.13 22.91
C ASP A 137 4.71 32.62 21.77
N TYR A 138 4.09 33.53 21.00
CA TYR A 138 3.31 33.18 19.81
C TYR A 138 4.17 32.42 18.79
N TYR A 139 5.35 32.95 18.47
CA TYR A 139 6.26 32.35 17.50
C TYR A 139 6.82 31.02 18.00
N VAL A 140 7.16 30.92 19.28
CA VAL A 140 7.62 29.66 19.88
C VAL A 140 6.56 28.57 19.75
N ILE A 141 5.29 28.89 20.04
CA ILE A 141 4.19 27.93 19.92
C ILE A 141 3.96 27.56 18.45
N MET A 142 4.06 28.50 17.52
CA MET A 142 3.94 28.22 16.08
C MET A 142 5.04 27.28 15.57
N VAL A 143 6.29 27.53 15.94
CA VAL A 143 7.42 26.64 15.60
C VAL A 143 7.24 25.28 16.24
N ALA A 144 6.82 25.22 17.51
CA ALA A 144 6.55 23.96 18.20
C ALA A 144 5.43 23.14 17.53
N ARG A 145 4.40 23.80 17.01
CA ARG A 145 3.32 23.14 16.24
C ARG A 145 3.84 22.52 14.94
N LEU A 146 4.70 23.24 14.22
CA LEU A 146 5.32 22.71 13.00
C LEU A 146 6.27 21.55 13.31
N ALA A 147 7.10 21.68 14.36
CA ALA A 147 8.00 20.61 14.79
C ALA A 147 7.22 19.35 15.21
N PHE A 148 6.13 19.52 15.96
CA PHE A 148 5.24 18.42 16.34
C PHE A 148 4.66 17.71 15.11
N LEU A 149 4.22 18.46 14.09
CA LEU A 149 3.67 17.88 12.87
C LEU A 149 4.69 16.99 12.15
N ILE A 150 5.92 17.48 12.00
CA ILE A 150 7.02 16.73 11.36
C ILE A 150 7.31 15.45 12.15
N VAL A 151 7.48 15.55 13.48
CA VAL A 151 7.77 14.38 14.32
C VAL A 151 6.63 13.37 14.28
N PHE A 152 5.38 13.83 14.39
CA PHE A 152 4.19 12.99 14.33
C PHE A 152 4.12 12.20 13.02
N GLU A 153 4.34 12.87 11.88
CA GLU A 153 4.34 12.23 10.56
C GLU A 153 5.41 11.13 10.47
N HIS A 154 6.64 11.43 10.87
CA HIS A 154 7.75 10.45 10.81
C HIS A 154 7.51 9.25 11.72
N VAL A 155 6.99 9.46 12.93
CA VAL A 155 6.66 8.37 13.86
C VAL A 155 5.57 7.47 13.29
N VAL A 156 4.47 8.06 12.78
CA VAL A 156 3.39 7.28 12.16
C VAL A 156 3.89 6.51 10.95
N PHE A 157 4.70 7.15 10.08
CA PHE A 157 5.30 6.50 8.92
C PHE A 157 6.15 5.30 9.32
N VAL A 158 7.02 5.43 10.32
CA VAL A 158 7.85 4.33 10.84
C VAL A 158 6.98 3.20 11.39
N CYS A 159 5.95 3.51 12.18
CA CYS A 159 5.02 2.51 12.71
C CYS A 159 4.29 1.75 11.59
N LEU A 160 3.81 2.45 10.57
CA LEU A 160 3.15 1.83 9.42
C LEU A 160 4.11 0.92 8.64
N LYS A 161 5.35 1.37 8.40
CA LYS A 161 6.37 0.58 7.73
C LYS A 161 6.78 -0.64 8.52
N MET A 162 6.90 -0.52 9.83
CA MET A 162 7.13 -1.65 10.73
C MET A 162 5.97 -2.66 10.65
N GLY A 163 4.73 -2.19 10.57
CA GLY A 163 3.55 -3.05 10.38
C GLY A 163 3.59 -3.82 9.04
N GLU A 164 3.98 -3.16 7.95
CA GLU A 164 4.17 -3.81 6.64
C GLU A 164 5.28 -4.88 6.68
N VAL A 165 6.36 -4.64 7.42
CA VAL A 165 7.45 -5.62 7.58
C VAL A 165 7.00 -6.81 8.41
N LEU A 166 6.24 -6.58 9.49
CA LEU A 166 5.76 -7.63 10.38
C LEU A 166 4.71 -8.52 9.72
N MET A 167 3.83 -7.94 8.90
CA MET A 167 2.77 -8.66 8.20
C MET A 167 3.13 -8.82 6.72
N PRO A 168 3.85 -9.90 6.33
CA PRO A 168 4.17 -10.12 4.93
C PRO A 168 2.88 -10.28 4.12
N LEU A 169 2.75 -9.48 3.06
CA LEU A 169 1.58 -9.43 2.15
C LEU A 169 1.14 -10.79 1.59
N LEU A 170 2.03 -11.79 1.60
CA LEU A 170 1.75 -13.14 1.16
C LEU A 170 2.04 -14.15 2.27
N SER A 171 1.04 -14.98 2.58
CA SER A 171 1.21 -16.10 3.50
C SER A 171 2.24 -17.09 2.97
N LYS A 172 2.96 -17.77 3.88
CA LYS A 172 3.99 -18.77 3.54
C LYS A 172 3.45 -19.87 2.61
N ASN A 173 2.20 -20.28 2.84
CA ASN A 173 1.53 -21.32 2.05
C ASN A 173 1.35 -20.90 0.59
N VAL A 174 0.91 -19.66 0.35
CA VAL A 174 0.72 -19.15 -1.01
C VAL A 174 2.08 -19.01 -1.73
N LYS A 175 3.12 -18.54 -1.03
CA LYS A 175 4.48 -18.50 -1.59
C LYS A 175 4.96 -19.88 -2.03
N GLN A 176 4.75 -20.90 -1.19
CA GLN A 176 5.11 -22.27 -1.52
C GLN A 176 4.29 -22.82 -2.69
N GLN A 177 2.99 -22.53 -2.76
CA GLN A 177 2.15 -22.95 -3.88
C GLN A 177 2.61 -22.31 -5.21
N ILE A 178 2.95 -21.03 -5.19
CA ILE A 178 3.50 -20.34 -6.37
C ILE A 178 4.84 -20.95 -6.77
N ALA A 179 5.74 -21.18 -5.81
CA ALA A 179 7.03 -21.81 -6.08
C ALA A 179 6.88 -23.20 -6.71
N ARG A 180 5.94 -24.03 -6.20
CA ARG A 180 5.63 -25.35 -6.76
C ARG A 180 5.09 -25.26 -8.19
N LYS A 181 4.17 -24.33 -8.45
CA LYS A 181 3.61 -24.10 -9.80
C LYS A 181 4.69 -23.63 -10.78
N ASN A 182 5.53 -22.68 -10.38
CA ASN A 182 6.61 -22.16 -11.22
C ASN A 182 7.66 -23.22 -11.53
N PHE A 183 8.05 -24.03 -10.54
CA PHE A 183 8.96 -25.16 -10.75
C PHE A 183 8.37 -26.15 -11.76
N MET A 184 7.10 -26.52 -11.59
CA MET A 184 6.43 -27.43 -12.52
C MET A 184 6.42 -26.87 -13.95
N VAL A 185 6.00 -25.62 -14.15
CA VAL A 185 6.01 -24.97 -15.48
C VAL A 185 7.41 -24.94 -16.09
N GLN A 186 8.44 -24.62 -15.31
CA GLN A 186 9.83 -24.65 -15.78
C GLN A 186 10.24 -26.05 -16.23
N THR A 187 9.96 -27.09 -15.43
CA THR A 187 10.29 -28.47 -15.81
C THR A 187 9.60 -28.91 -17.12
N MET A 188 8.32 -28.54 -17.31
CA MET A 188 7.60 -28.83 -18.56
C MET A 188 8.25 -28.13 -19.77
N HIS A 189 8.61 -26.86 -19.62
CA HIS A 189 9.26 -26.08 -20.67
C HIS A 189 10.65 -26.63 -21.02
N TRP A 190 11.44 -27.05 -20.03
CA TRP A 190 12.73 -27.69 -20.26
C TRP A 190 12.59 -29.02 -20.97
N GLY A 191 11.67 -29.88 -20.54
CA GLY A 191 11.43 -31.16 -21.21
C GLY A 191 10.99 -30.99 -22.67
N ALA A 192 10.12 -30.03 -22.95
CA ALA A 192 9.71 -29.72 -24.33
C ALA A 192 10.90 -29.32 -25.23
N ARG A 193 11.80 -28.45 -24.73
CA ARG A 193 13.01 -28.04 -25.47
C ARG A 193 14.01 -29.17 -25.66
N LEU A 194 14.13 -30.07 -24.70
CA LEU A 194 14.99 -31.26 -24.83
C LEU A 194 14.48 -32.20 -25.91
N TYR A 195 13.16 -32.43 -25.97
CA TYR A 195 12.54 -33.26 -27.00
C TYR A 195 12.62 -32.63 -28.40
N GLU A 196 12.57 -31.30 -28.51
CA GLU A 196 12.78 -30.59 -29.78
C GLU A 196 14.21 -30.80 -30.31
N LYS A 197 15.23 -30.77 -29.45
CA LYS A 197 16.63 -30.98 -29.86
C LYS A 197 16.97 -32.45 -30.14
N ASN A 198 16.33 -33.39 -29.46
CA ASN A 198 16.64 -34.82 -29.54
C ASN A 198 15.36 -35.65 -29.76
N PRO A 199 14.88 -35.79 -31.01
CA PRO A 199 13.64 -36.52 -31.30
C PRO A 199 13.73 -38.03 -30.96
N GLU A 200 14.91 -38.64 -31.03
CA GLU A 200 15.11 -40.04 -30.63
C GLU A 200 14.87 -40.29 -29.13
N LEU A 201 14.97 -39.25 -28.30
CA LEU A 201 14.69 -39.33 -26.87
C LEU A 201 13.19 -39.56 -26.62
N ILE A 202 12.33 -38.97 -27.46
CA ILE A 202 10.87 -39.14 -27.41
C ILE A 202 10.51 -40.60 -27.64
N GLU A 203 11.11 -41.21 -28.66
CA GLU A 203 10.88 -42.62 -29.03
C GLU A 203 11.23 -43.56 -27.87
N ARG A 204 12.40 -43.35 -27.23
CA ARG A 204 12.85 -44.16 -26.08
C ARG A 204 11.94 -43.99 -24.87
N ASP A 205 11.55 -42.76 -24.56
CA ASP A 205 10.68 -42.50 -23.41
C ASP A 205 9.25 -43.02 -23.65
N MET A 206 8.73 -42.94 -24.87
CA MET A 206 7.45 -43.56 -25.25
C MET A 206 7.50 -45.07 -25.09
N GLN A 207 8.56 -45.73 -25.56
CA GLN A 207 8.75 -47.17 -25.39
C GLN A 207 8.79 -47.56 -23.90
N ARG A 208 9.53 -46.82 -23.07
CA ARG A 208 9.55 -47.03 -21.60
C ARG A 208 8.16 -46.91 -20.97
N ILE A 209 7.36 -45.92 -21.36
CA ILE A 209 6.00 -45.72 -20.81
C ILE A 209 5.07 -46.87 -21.20
N VAL A 210 5.17 -47.36 -22.44
CA VAL A 210 4.41 -48.52 -22.92
C VAL A 210 4.79 -49.80 -22.16
N ASP A 211 6.07 -49.97 -21.86
CA ASP A 211 6.59 -51.14 -21.15
C ASP A 211 6.28 -51.12 -19.64
N LEU A 212 6.16 -49.93 -19.04
CA LEU A 212 5.77 -49.75 -17.63
C LEU A 212 4.28 -50.06 -17.36
N ASN A 213 3.44 -50.18 -18.40
CA ASN A 213 2.01 -50.44 -18.24
C ASN A 213 1.50 -51.56 -19.16
N PRO A 214 1.96 -52.82 -18.96
CA PRO A 214 1.70 -53.94 -19.86
C PRO A 214 0.22 -54.34 -19.94
N GLN A 215 -0.58 -53.99 -18.91
CA GLN A 215 -2.00 -54.28 -18.82
C GLN A 215 -2.87 -53.52 -19.85
N ARG A 216 -2.37 -52.42 -20.44
CA ARG A 216 -3.11 -51.68 -21.49
C ARG A 216 -2.89 -52.22 -22.91
N ARG A 217 -1.90 -53.10 -23.13
CA ARG A 217 -1.63 -53.68 -24.47
C ARG A 217 -2.76 -54.58 -24.97
N GLN A 218 -3.61 -55.12 -24.08
CA GLN A 218 -4.62 -56.12 -24.45
C GLN A 218 -6.01 -55.54 -24.76
N SER A 219 -6.29 -54.26 -24.43
CA SER A 219 -7.65 -53.70 -24.53
C SER A 219 -7.97 -53.04 -25.87
N ASN A 220 -7.04 -52.32 -26.51
CA ASN A 220 -7.35 -51.54 -27.71
C ASN A 220 -6.35 -51.86 -28.83
N GLY A 221 -6.87 -52.12 -30.03
CA GLY A 221 -6.08 -52.34 -31.25
C GLY A 221 -5.03 -51.24 -31.45
N GLY A 222 -3.81 -51.65 -31.83
CA GLY A 222 -2.58 -50.86 -31.71
C GLY A 222 -2.56 -49.46 -32.34
N TYR A 223 -3.53 -49.09 -33.18
CA TYR A 223 -3.67 -47.74 -33.71
C TYR A 223 -4.35 -46.77 -32.73
N GLU A 224 -5.36 -47.19 -31.96
CA GLU A 224 -5.97 -46.33 -30.93
C GLU A 224 -5.01 -46.07 -29.77
N LEU A 225 -4.16 -47.04 -29.43
CA LEU A 225 -3.15 -46.87 -28.39
C LEU A 225 -2.15 -45.76 -28.74
N ILE A 226 -1.75 -45.62 -30.01
CA ILE A 226 -0.82 -44.57 -30.46
C ILE A 226 -1.50 -43.19 -30.39
N TYR A 227 -2.76 -43.07 -30.82
CA TYR A 227 -3.51 -41.82 -30.74
C TYR A 227 -3.85 -41.42 -29.29
N ASP A 228 -4.16 -42.40 -28.43
CA ASP A 228 -4.49 -42.17 -27.03
C ASP A 228 -3.24 -41.88 -26.19
N VAL A 229 -2.09 -42.51 -26.48
CA VAL A 229 -0.77 -42.13 -25.93
C VAL A 229 -0.41 -40.70 -26.33
N ARG A 230 -0.71 -40.28 -27.58
CA ARG A 230 -0.49 -38.89 -28.04
C ARG A 230 -1.38 -37.86 -27.32
N ARG A 231 -2.59 -38.25 -26.88
CA ARG A 231 -3.48 -37.43 -26.02
C ARG A 231 -3.14 -37.51 -24.53
N THR A 232 -2.61 -38.63 -24.07
CA THR A 232 -2.16 -38.87 -22.69
C THR A 232 -0.67 -38.61 -22.49
N ILE A 233 -0.01 -37.91 -23.43
CA ILE A 233 1.26 -37.24 -23.18
C ILE A 233 1.01 -36.27 -22.03
N ARG A 234 1.17 -36.78 -20.81
CA ARG A 234 1.48 -35.96 -19.67
C ARG A 234 2.73 -35.19 -20.07
N PRO A 235 2.81 -33.91 -19.69
CA PRO A 235 4.04 -33.18 -19.89
C PRO A 235 5.21 -34.03 -19.39
N PRO A 236 6.38 -33.94 -20.05
CA PRO A 236 7.56 -34.75 -19.77
C PRO A 236 7.68 -35.03 -18.28
N HIS A 237 8.00 -36.28 -17.92
CA HIS A 237 8.34 -36.59 -16.53
C HIS A 237 9.36 -35.53 -16.07
N PRO A 238 9.13 -34.81 -14.96
CA PRO A 238 10.06 -33.78 -14.51
C PRO A 238 11.46 -34.40 -14.47
N PRO A 239 12.46 -33.77 -15.12
CA PRO A 239 13.81 -34.32 -15.17
C PRO A 239 14.27 -34.62 -13.75
N SER A 240 14.93 -35.77 -13.59
CA SER A 240 15.42 -36.21 -12.30
C SER A 240 16.38 -35.15 -11.72
N ARG A 241 16.47 -35.09 -10.38
CA ARG A 241 17.32 -34.10 -9.69
C ARG A 241 18.77 -34.13 -10.17
N THR A 242 19.23 -35.30 -10.60
CA THR A 242 20.55 -35.57 -11.18
C THR A 242 20.70 -34.97 -12.58
N GLU A 243 19.72 -35.16 -13.47
CA GLU A 243 19.72 -34.57 -14.83
C GLU A 243 19.69 -33.04 -14.79
N LEU A 244 18.97 -32.45 -13.84
CA LEU A 244 18.97 -30.99 -13.62
C LEU A 244 20.31 -30.46 -13.12
N GLN A 245 21.02 -31.22 -12.28
CA GLN A 245 22.34 -30.84 -11.77
C GLN A 245 23.43 -30.97 -12.83
N ASP A 246 23.32 -31.95 -13.73
CA ASP A 246 24.28 -32.15 -14.82
C ASP A 246 24.08 -31.12 -15.95
N GLU A 247 22.85 -30.69 -16.23
CA GLU A 247 22.57 -29.60 -17.17
C GLU A 247 23.04 -28.23 -16.62
N TYR A 248 22.81 -27.92 -15.34
CA TYR A 248 23.28 -26.68 -14.70
C TYR A 248 24.81 -26.56 -14.68
N ARG A 249 25.51 -27.72 -14.67
CA ARG A 249 26.97 -27.78 -14.67
C ARG A 249 27.59 -27.66 -16.06
N ARG A 250 26.78 -27.68 -17.14
CA ARG A 250 27.30 -27.49 -18.49
C ARG A 250 27.73 -26.02 -18.68
N PRO A 251 28.99 -25.75 -19.09
CA PRO A 251 29.42 -24.41 -19.38
C PRO A 251 28.65 -23.87 -20.60
N VAL A 252 27.89 -22.80 -20.41
CA VAL A 252 27.19 -22.12 -21.49
C VAL A 252 28.24 -21.53 -22.44
N SER A 253 28.19 -21.92 -23.71
CA SER A 253 29.14 -21.43 -24.71
C SER A 253 28.93 -19.93 -24.94
N PHE A 254 30.02 -19.16 -24.97
CA PHE A 254 29.97 -17.71 -25.21
C PHE A 254 29.25 -17.33 -26.51
N LYS A 255 29.20 -18.24 -27.49
CA LYS A 255 28.40 -18.08 -28.73
C LYS A 255 26.90 -18.12 -28.48
N GLU A 256 26.42 -19.00 -27.60
CA GLU A 256 25.00 -19.13 -27.27
C GLU A 256 24.53 -17.92 -26.45
N MET A 257 25.36 -17.45 -25.50
CA MET A 257 25.07 -16.25 -24.71
C MET A 257 24.98 -15.00 -25.58
N LYS A 258 25.83 -14.85 -26.61
CA LYS A 258 25.73 -13.76 -27.59
C LYS A 258 24.45 -13.84 -28.44
N ALA A 259 24.04 -15.05 -28.84
CA ALA A 259 22.84 -15.24 -29.66
C ALA A 259 21.54 -14.99 -28.87
N ASP A 260 21.54 -15.30 -27.57
CA ASP A 260 20.43 -14.98 -26.67
C ASP A 260 20.37 -13.49 -26.34
N LEU A 261 21.52 -12.84 -26.12
CA LEU A 261 21.59 -11.39 -25.89
C LEU A 261 21.14 -10.60 -27.12
N ALA A 262 21.55 -11.01 -28.33
CA ALA A 262 21.13 -10.39 -29.57
C ALA A 262 19.61 -10.53 -29.81
N ARG A 263 19.02 -11.69 -29.48
CA ARG A 263 17.58 -11.90 -29.56
C ARG A 263 16.82 -11.05 -28.55
N ALA A 264 17.31 -10.96 -27.31
CA ALA A 264 16.71 -10.13 -26.26
C ALA A 264 16.76 -8.64 -26.59
N LEU A 265 17.87 -8.14 -27.14
CA LEU A 265 17.99 -6.76 -27.64
C LEU A 265 17.02 -6.49 -28.79
N HIS A 266 16.85 -7.44 -29.71
CA HIS A 266 15.96 -7.27 -30.85
C HIS A 266 14.48 -7.27 -30.45
N THR A 267 14.07 -8.01 -29.42
CA THR A 267 12.71 -7.91 -28.86
C THR A 267 12.48 -6.61 -28.11
N ILE A 268 13.45 -6.12 -27.33
CA ILE A 268 13.32 -4.85 -26.60
C ILE A 268 13.21 -3.67 -27.57
N ILE A 269 14.07 -3.63 -28.60
CA ILE A 269 14.01 -2.60 -29.64
C ILE A 269 12.70 -2.69 -30.44
N SER A 270 12.17 -3.89 -30.67
CA SER A 270 10.90 -4.06 -31.36
C SER A 270 9.68 -3.65 -30.52
N GLU A 271 9.71 -3.81 -29.20
CA GLU A 271 8.62 -3.34 -28.33
C GLU A 271 8.67 -1.82 -28.13
N ASP A 272 9.86 -1.24 -27.96
CA ASP A 272 10.02 0.21 -27.79
C ASP A 272 9.69 1.01 -29.07
N ILE A 273 9.90 0.44 -30.27
CA ILE A 273 9.53 1.08 -31.55
C ILE A 273 8.01 1.04 -31.79
N ILE A 274 7.29 0.05 -31.24
CA ILE A 274 5.83 -0.04 -31.37
C ILE A 274 5.13 0.97 -30.45
N ASP A 275 5.73 1.32 -29.30
CA ASP A 275 5.16 2.30 -28.36
C ASP A 275 5.49 3.77 -28.66
N LEU A 276 6.43 4.07 -29.59
CA LEU A 276 6.92 5.44 -29.84
C LEU A 276 6.53 6.08 -31.19
N GLY A 277 5.64 5.49 -32.01
CA GLY A 277 5.16 6.24 -33.17
C GLY A 277 4.14 5.61 -34.11
N ILE A 278 3.01 6.31 -34.22
CA ILE A 278 2.11 6.43 -35.38
C ILE A 278 0.96 5.41 -35.43
N ARG A 279 -0.07 5.70 -34.64
CA ARG A 279 -1.44 5.84 -35.15
C ARG A 279 -2.13 7.02 -34.48
#